data_AF-A0A085ERQ9-F1
#
_entry.id   AF-A0A085ERQ9-F1
#
_cell.length_a   1.000
_cell.length_b   1.000
_cell.length_c   1.000
_cell.angle_alpha   90.00
_cell.angle_beta   90.00
_cell.angle_gamma   90.00
#
_symmetry.space_group_name_H-M   'P 1'
#
loop_
_entity.id
_entity.type
_entity.pdbx_description
1 polymer ?
#
loop_
_entity_poly.entity_id
_entity_poly.type
_entity_poly.pdbx_seq_one_letter_code
_entity_poly.pdbx_strand_id
1 'polypeptide(L)'
;MLSENSILRRIPVVIEPKTAMFIDGIRHAIEIVELAYERLSSTLTGLATNPTTPDDLRLMSTTAFLDAWAIVDSVDRFRMLYQKFPGISFGPPTPGVMTLAEVCEPVRMLRNVADHIAQRAEFIVAKGDGAALGVLTWVTGIRDAPFDAYLCMLRPGTLRAVPEIGAAPLAATFNWPTSRICLSAGGYEVNLSEIRPHIERRVKHLEGQIEQEIGRLNITDAPTANDILIKKPVTFQFPDR
;
A
#
# COMPACT_ATOMS: atom_id res chain seq x y z
N MET A 1 8.55 6.59 4.83
CA MET A 1 7.86 7.39 3.79
C MET A 1 7.29 8.65 4.46
N LEU A 2 7.08 9.77 3.73
CA LEU A 2 6.84 11.18 4.20
C LEU A 2 7.47 11.61 5.55
N SER A 3 8.41 12.55 5.50
CA SER A 3 8.95 13.17 6.71
C SER A 3 7.92 14.08 7.39
N GLU A 4 8.11 14.38 8.67
CA GLU A 4 7.33 15.39 9.40
C GLU A 4 7.37 16.75 8.69
N ASN A 5 8.50 17.07 8.06
CA ASN A 5 8.72 18.30 7.31
C ASN A 5 8.42 18.17 5.81
N SER A 6 7.70 17.13 5.38
CA SER A 6 7.31 16.98 3.98
C SER A 6 6.56 18.22 3.47
N ILE A 7 6.91 18.70 2.28
CA ILE A 7 6.19 19.80 1.64
C ILE A 7 4.74 19.42 1.31
N LEU A 8 4.46 18.13 1.11
CA LEU A 8 3.10 17.65 0.86
C LEU A 8 2.18 17.83 2.07
N ARG A 9 2.75 17.95 3.29
CA ARG A 9 2.02 18.23 4.54
C ARG A 9 1.87 19.72 4.85
N ARG A 10 2.50 20.57 4.04
CA ARG A 10 2.75 21.98 4.36
C ARG A 10 2.51 22.85 3.13
N ILE A 11 1.35 22.67 2.50
CA ILE A 11 1.03 23.32 1.24
C ILE A 11 0.66 24.79 1.52
N PRO A 12 1.22 25.77 0.79
CA PRO A 12 0.78 27.16 0.89
C PRO A 12 -0.68 27.35 0.45
N VAL A 13 -1.43 28.22 1.13
CA VAL A 13 -2.85 28.54 0.80
C VAL A 13 -3.00 29.13 -0.61
N VAL A 14 -1.96 29.79 -1.12
CA VAL A 14 -1.96 30.44 -2.44
C VAL A 14 -1.95 29.44 -3.61
N ILE A 15 -1.76 28.14 -3.35
CA ILE A 15 -1.79 27.13 -4.42
C ILE A 15 -3.21 27.01 -5.01
N GLU A 16 -3.25 26.89 -6.34
CA GLU A 16 -4.49 26.70 -7.10
C GLU A 16 -5.27 25.45 -6.62
N PRO A 17 -6.60 25.53 -6.42
CA PRO A 17 -7.36 24.48 -5.72
C PRO A 17 -7.25 23.08 -6.34
N LYS A 18 -7.20 22.95 -7.67
CA LYS A 18 -7.02 21.65 -8.31
C LYS A 18 -5.65 21.06 -7.98
N THR A 19 -4.60 21.88 -8.03
CA THR A 19 -3.24 21.45 -7.66
C THR A 19 -3.17 21.03 -6.19
N ALA A 20 -3.78 21.80 -5.27
CA ALA A 20 -3.89 21.43 -3.86
C ALA A 20 -4.58 20.07 -3.68
N MET A 21 -5.73 19.85 -4.36
CA MET A 21 -6.44 18.57 -4.35
C MET A 21 -5.58 17.39 -4.82
N PHE A 22 -4.74 17.59 -5.86
CA PHE A 22 -3.81 16.56 -6.32
C PHE A 22 -2.76 16.24 -5.26
N ILE A 23 -2.18 17.25 -4.62
CA ILE A 23 -1.18 17.06 -3.57
C ILE A 23 -1.81 16.32 -2.38
N ASP A 24 -3.00 16.71 -1.93
CA ASP A 24 -3.70 16.06 -0.82
C ASP A 24 -4.04 14.61 -1.14
N GLY A 25 -4.57 14.34 -2.35
CA GLY A 25 -4.86 12.99 -2.79
C GLY A 25 -3.62 12.09 -2.83
N ILE A 26 -2.48 12.64 -3.27
CA ILE A 26 -1.19 11.95 -3.28
C ILE A 26 -0.71 11.70 -1.86
N ARG A 27 -0.72 12.73 -0.99
CA ARG A 27 -0.35 12.63 0.42
C ARG A 27 -1.12 11.52 1.11
N HIS A 28 -2.46 11.53 1.02
CA HIS A 28 -3.29 10.52 1.67
C HIS A 28 -3.03 9.11 1.12
N ALA A 29 -2.86 8.96 -0.20
CA ALA A 29 -2.53 7.66 -0.77
C ALA A 29 -1.21 7.12 -0.21
N ILE A 30 -0.19 7.97 -0.07
CA ILE A 30 1.11 7.60 0.48
C ILE A 30 1.00 7.24 1.98
N GLU A 31 0.25 8.02 2.77
CA GLU A 31 0.05 7.77 4.18
C GLU A 31 -0.73 6.47 4.44
N ILE A 32 -1.72 6.14 3.60
CA ILE A 32 -2.41 4.85 3.66
C ILE A 32 -1.46 3.70 3.31
N VAL A 33 -0.63 3.84 2.26
CA VAL A 33 0.38 2.81 1.92
C VAL A 33 1.31 2.54 3.10
N GLU A 34 1.84 3.59 3.73
CA GLU A 34 2.77 3.42 4.85
C GLU A 34 2.09 2.76 6.05
N LEU A 35 0.93 3.28 6.48
CA LEU A 35 0.19 2.74 7.62
C LEU A 35 -0.23 1.28 7.39
N ALA A 36 -0.76 0.97 6.20
CA ALA A 36 -1.19 -0.38 5.86
C ALA A 36 0.02 -1.33 5.77
N TYR A 37 1.16 -0.90 5.22
CA TYR A 37 2.35 -1.72 5.16
C TYR A 37 2.91 -2.05 6.55
N GLU A 38 2.98 -1.08 7.45
CA GLU A 38 3.44 -1.28 8.83
C GLU A 38 2.53 -2.26 9.57
N ARG A 39 1.22 -2.06 9.49
CA ARG A 39 0.23 -2.94 10.11
C ARG A 39 0.24 -4.35 9.52
N LEU A 40 0.36 -4.47 8.19
CA LEU A 40 0.47 -5.74 7.50
C LEU A 40 1.72 -6.50 7.93
N SER A 41 2.88 -5.86 7.88
CA SER A 41 4.15 -6.47 8.30
C SER A 41 4.12 -6.92 9.76
N SER A 42 3.58 -6.09 10.66
CA SER A 42 3.38 -6.46 12.06
C SER A 42 2.44 -7.65 12.24
N THR A 43 1.29 -7.64 11.54
CA THR A 43 0.30 -8.74 11.59
C THR A 43 0.88 -10.05 11.09
N LEU A 44 1.58 -10.02 9.95
CA LEU A 44 2.20 -11.20 9.35
C LEU A 44 3.37 -11.74 10.19
N THR A 45 4.13 -10.84 10.83
CA THR A 45 5.17 -11.23 11.80
C THR A 45 4.52 -11.97 12.97
N GLY A 46 3.44 -11.42 13.55
CA GLY A 46 2.73 -12.06 14.66
C GLY A 46 2.17 -13.43 14.30
N LEU A 47 1.60 -13.58 13.10
CA LEU A 47 1.12 -14.88 12.60
C LEU A 47 2.25 -15.90 12.44
N ALA A 48 3.46 -15.46 12.10
CA ALA A 48 4.60 -16.34 11.90
C ALA A 48 5.29 -16.74 13.21
N THR A 49 5.34 -15.85 14.21
CA THR A 49 6.13 -16.08 15.43
C THR A 49 5.32 -16.51 16.65
N ASN A 50 4.00 -16.28 16.66
CA ASN A 50 3.18 -16.52 17.84
C ASN A 50 2.20 -17.70 17.61
N PRO A 51 1.97 -18.54 18.63
CA PRO A 51 0.85 -19.47 18.61
C PRO A 51 -0.46 -18.72 18.36
N THR A 52 -1.24 -19.17 17.38
CA THR A 52 -2.46 -18.47 16.95
C THR A 52 -3.67 -19.36 17.20
N THR A 53 -4.67 -18.87 17.95
CA THR A 53 -5.94 -19.57 18.10
C THR A 53 -6.80 -19.43 16.83
N PRO A 54 -7.84 -20.26 16.62
CA PRO A 54 -8.72 -20.11 15.46
C PRO A 54 -9.40 -18.74 15.34
N ASP A 55 -9.79 -18.13 16.47
CA ASP A 55 -10.40 -16.80 16.49
C ASP A 55 -9.39 -15.70 16.16
N ASP A 56 -8.16 -15.79 16.71
CA ASP A 56 -7.07 -14.89 16.37
C ASP A 56 -6.71 -14.98 14.90
N LEU A 57 -6.61 -16.20 14.37
CA LEU A 57 -6.31 -16.43 12.95
C LEU A 57 -7.35 -15.74 12.07
N ARG A 58 -8.65 -15.86 12.39
CA ARG A 58 -9.72 -15.19 11.63
C ARG A 58 -9.54 -13.66 11.63
N LEU A 59 -9.30 -13.06 12.79
CA LEU A 59 -9.16 -11.61 12.93
C LEU A 59 -7.89 -11.10 12.23
N MET A 60 -6.75 -11.73 12.49
CA MET A 60 -5.46 -11.37 11.91
C MET A 60 -5.47 -11.59 10.40
N SER A 61 -6.09 -12.66 9.91
CA SER A 61 -6.22 -12.89 8.46
C SER A 61 -7.03 -11.80 7.78
N THR A 62 -8.18 -11.44 8.37
CA THR A 62 -9.03 -10.36 7.84
C THR A 62 -8.27 -9.03 7.82
N THR A 63 -7.52 -8.74 8.89
CA THR A 63 -6.68 -7.55 9.01
C THR A 63 -5.58 -7.53 7.95
N ALA A 64 -4.88 -8.65 7.76
CA ALA A 64 -3.82 -8.77 6.75
C ALA A 64 -4.36 -8.54 5.32
N PHE A 65 -5.50 -9.14 4.97
CA PHE A 65 -6.10 -8.90 3.65
C PHE A 65 -6.59 -7.46 3.48
N LEU A 66 -7.19 -6.87 4.52
CA LEU A 66 -7.61 -5.47 4.50
C LEU A 66 -6.42 -4.55 4.20
N ASP A 67 -5.31 -4.73 4.92
CA ASP A 67 -4.12 -3.88 4.77
C ASP A 67 -3.43 -4.15 3.42
N ALA A 68 -3.36 -5.41 2.96
CA ALA A 68 -2.80 -5.73 1.64
C ALA A 68 -3.57 -5.07 0.48
N TRP A 69 -4.91 -5.14 0.50
CA TRP A 69 -5.74 -4.47 -0.50
C TRP A 69 -5.73 -2.95 -0.38
N ALA A 70 -5.64 -2.40 0.85
CA ALA A 70 -5.45 -0.97 1.06
C ALA A 70 -4.16 -0.44 0.42
N ILE A 71 -3.07 -1.23 0.44
CA ILE A 71 -1.82 -0.91 -0.27
C ILE A 71 -2.06 -0.91 -1.78
N VAL A 72 -2.67 -1.96 -2.34
CA VAL A 72 -2.96 -2.08 -3.77
C VAL A 72 -3.76 -0.87 -4.28
N ASP A 73 -4.86 -0.53 -3.61
CA ASP A 73 -5.74 0.57 -4.00
C ASP A 73 -5.04 1.93 -3.89
N SER A 74 -4.28 2.13 -2.82
CA SER A 74 -3.59 3.40 -2.57
C SER A 74 -2.40 3.59 -3.50
N VAL A 75 -1.68 2.52 -3.86
CA VAL A 75 -0.62 2.58 -4.88
C VAL A 75 -1.20 2.93 -6.26
N ASP A 76 -2.31 2.32 -6.65
CA ASP A 76 -2.95 2.65 -7.93
C ASP A 76 -3.49 4.09 -7.96
N ARG A 77 -4.08 4.56 -6.84
CA ARG A 77 -4.50 5.96 -6.67
C ARG A 77 -3.32 6.92 -6.77
N PHE A 78 -2.22 6.63 -6.08
CA PHE A 78 -0.97 7.39 -6.17
C PHE A 78 -0.50 7.47 -7.62
N ARG A 79 -0.42 6.34 -8.33
CA ARG A 79 0.00 6.28 -9.73
C ARG A 79 -0.85 7.21 -10.60
N MET A 80 -2.17 7.12 -10.48
CA MET A 80 -3.10 7.94 -11.28
C MET A 80 -2.92 9.44 -11.04
N LEU A 81 -2.83 9.86 -9.77
CA LEU A 81 -2.67 11.26 -9.42
C LEU A 81 -1.29 11.80 -9.81
N TYR A 82 -0.23 11.04 -9.53
CA TYR A 82 1.14 11.41 -9.87
C TYR A 82 1.34 11.56 -11.38
N GLN A 83 0.82 10.62 -12.19
CA GLN A 83 0.92 10.70 -13.66
C GLN A 83 0.12 11.86 -14.27
N LYS A 84 -0.91 12.35 -13.58
CA LYS A 84 -1.78 13.43 -14.05
C LYS A 84 -1.53 14.75 -13.32
N PHE A 85 -0.47 14.82 -12.49
CA PHE A 85 -0.21 15.99 -11.66
C PHE A 85 0.05 17.22 -12.54
N PRO A 86 -0.64 18.35 -12.30
CA PRO A 86 -0.46 19.56 -13.11
C PRO A 86 0.98 20.09 -13.04
N GLY A 87 1.60 20.31 -14.21
CA GLY A 87 2.93 20.92 -14.29
C GLY A 87 4.10 20.03 -13.86
N ILE A 88 3.86 18.75 -13.51
CA ILE A 88 4.96 17.83 -13.20
C ILE A 88 5.80 17.57 -14.45
N SER A 89 7.11 17.65 -14.29
CA SER A 89 8.06 17.27 -15.33
C SER A 89 8.52 15.84 -15.12
N PHE A 90 8.55 15.04 -16.19
CA PHE A 90 9.15 13.71 -16.17
C PHE A 90 10.43 13.73 -17.00
N GLY A 91 11.55 13.39 -16.36
CA GLY A 91 12.79 13.14 -17.08
C GLY A 91 12.69 11.92 -18.02
N PRO A 92 13.63 11.77 -18.97
CA PRO A 92 13.68 10.59 -19.81
C PRO A 92 13.84 9.31 -18.98
N PRO A 93 13.31 8.16 -19.44
CA PRO A 93 13.52 6.88 -18.77
C PRO A 93 15.01 6.60 -18.57
N THR A 94 15.39 6.22 -17.35
CA THR A 94 16.77 5.81 -17.05
C THR A 94 16.94 4.34 -17.42
N PRO A 95 17.93 3.96 -18.26
CA PRO A 95 18.17 2.56 -18.60
C PRO A 95 18.34 1.69 -17.34
N GLY A 96 17.67 0.54 -17.31
CA GLY A 96 17.71 -0.38 -16.17
C GLY A 96 16.85 0.03 -14.96
N VAL A 97 16.13 1.15 -15.04
CA VAL A 97 15.21 1.59 -13.98
C VAL A 97 13.77 1.48 -14.48
N MET A 98 12.98 0.61 -13.84
CA MET A 98 11.56 0.50 -14.17
C MET A 98 10.83 1.83 -13.95
N THR A 99 10.02 2.20 -14.93
CA THR A 99 9.08 3.31 -14.88
C THR A 99 7.97 3.05 -13.86
N LEU A 100 7.25 4.10 -13.44
CA LEU A 100 6.11 3.92 -12.54
C LEU A 100 5.00 3.06 -13.17
N ALA A 101 4.80 3.14 -14.48
CA ALA A 101 3.82 2.34 -15.19
C ALA A 101 4.18 0.85 -15.12
N GLU A 102 5.43 0.48 -15.38
CA GLU A 102 5.88 -0.91 -15.32
C GLU A 102 5.77 -1.50 -13.92
N VAL A 103 6.15 -0.74 -12.88
CA VAL A 103 6.09 -1.20 -11.48
C VAL A 103 4.64 -1.40 -11.01
N CYS A 104 3.73 -0.52 -11.42
CA CYS A 104 2.35 -0.55 -10.94
C CYS A 104 1.40 -1.36 -11.84
N GLU A 105 1.86 -1.88 -12.99
CA GLU A 105 1.00 -2.67 -13.87
C GLU A 105 0.47 -3.95 -13.19
N PRO A 106 1.28 -4.73 -12.45
CA PRO A 106 0.76 -5.87 -11.68
C PRO A 106 -0.26 -5.45 -10.60
N VAL A 107 -0.09 -4.28 -9.97
CA VAL A 107 -1.05 -3.72 -8.99
C VAL A 107 -2.39 -3.44 -9.64
N ARG A 108 -2.37 -2.81 -10.82
CA ARG A 108 -3.57 -2.52 -11.60
C ARG A 108 -4.30 -3.80 -11.99
N MET A 109 -3.55 -4.84 -12.39
CA MET A 109 -4.12 -6.13 -12.73
C MET A 109 -4.80 -6.80 -11.53
N LEU A 110 -4.14 -6.82 -10.36
CA LEU A 110 -4.74 -7.34 -9.12
C LEU A 110 -6.02 -6.60 -8.74
N ARG A 111 -6.00 -5.26 -8.75
CA ARG A 111 -7.17 -4.45 -8.47
C ARG A 111 -8.34 -4.79 -9.39
N ASN A 112 -8.09 -4.91 -10.69
CA ASN A 112 -9.12 -5.27 -11.66
C ASN A 112 -9.73 -6.67 -11.41
N VAL A 113 -8.99 -7.59 -10.79
CA VAL A 113 -9.54 -8.89 -10.36
C VAL A 113 -10.54 -8.69 -9.23
N ALA A 114 -10.20 -7.89 -8.21
CA ALA A 114 -11.08 -7.62 -7.08
C ALA A 114 -12.34 -6.84 -7.49
N ASP A 115 -12.20 -5.77 -8.28
CA ASP A 115 -13.31 -4.92 -8.74
C ASP A 115 -14.36 -5.70 -9.56
N HIS A 116 -13.93 -6.79 -10.20
CA HIS A 116 -14.79 -7.62 -11.07
C HIS A 116 -14.93 -9.06 -10.57
N ILE A 117 -14.78 -9.31 -9.26
CA ILE A 117 -14.72 -10.66 -8.70
C ILE A 117 -15.93 -11.54 -9.08
N ALA A 118 -17.14 -10.98 -9.04
CA ALA A 118 -18.37 -11.70 -9.39
C ALA A 118 -18.41 -12.11 -10.87
N GLN A 119 -17.93 -11.23 -11.76
CA GLN A 119 -17.87 -11.47 -13.20
C GLN A 119 -16.68 -12.38 -13.59
N ARG A 120 -15.65 -12.44 -12.72
CA ARG A 120 -14.42 -13.21 -12.93
C ARG A 120 -14.36 -14.49 -12.12
N ALA A 121 -15.44 -14.91 -11.47
CA ALA A 121 -15.45 -16.08 -10.59
C ALA A 121 -14.94 -17.34 -11.29
N GLU A 122 -15.39 -17.61 -12.52
CA GLU A 122 -14.92 -18.75 -13.31
C GLU A 122 -13.41 -18.66 -13.61
N PHE A 123 -12.93 -17.48 -13.98
CA PHE A 123 -11.51 -17.24 -14.23
C PHE A 123 -10.66 -17.42 -12.96
N ILE A 124 -11.12 -16.92 -11.82
CA ILE A 124 -10.43 -17.06 -10.52
C ILE A 124 -10.38 -18.53 -10.09
N VAL A 125 -11.47 -19.28 -10.30
CA VAL A 125 -11.50 -20.73 -10.04
C VAL A 125 -10.54 -21.46 -10.99
N ALA A 126 -10.47 -21.07 -12.26
CA ALA A 126 -9.60 -21.70 -13.25
C ALA A 126 -8.10 -21.35 -13.09
N LYS A 127 -7.77 -20.19 -12.51
CA LYS A 127 -6.39 -19.64 -12.45
C LYS A 127 -5.78 -19.54 -11.06
N GLY A 128 -6.57 -19.54 -9.99
CA GLY A 128 -6.12 -19.18 -8.63
C GLY A 128 -6.70 -20.05 -7.53
N ASP A 129 -7.02 -21.30 -7.84
CA ASP A 129 -7.56 -22.33 -6.94
C ASP A 129 -8.83 -21.94 -6.16
N GLY A 130 -9.46 -20.80 -6.46
CA GLY A 130 -10.69 -20.33 -5.81
C GLY A 130 -10.49 -19.43 -4.58
N ALA A 131 -9.31 -18.88 -4.32
CA ALA A 131 -9.12 -17.88 -3.27
C ALA A 131 -9.64 -16.51 -3.73
N ALA A 132 -10.88 -16.17 -3.35
CA ALA A 132 -11.62 -14.98 -3.80
C ALA A 132 -10.82 -13.67 -3.66
N LEU A 133 -10.22 -13.44 -2.49
CA LEU A 133 -9.44 -12.24 -2.18
C LEU A 133 -7.93 -12.42 -2.38
N GLY A 134 -7.53 -13.53 -3.01
CA GLY A 134 -6.14 -13.87 -3.26
C GLY A 134 -5.45 -14.66 -2.13
N VAL A 135 -4.14 -14.79 -2.27
CA VAL A 135 -3.24 -15.50 -1.35
C VAL A 135 -2.12 -14.54 -0.97
N LEU A 136 -1.81 -14.48 0.33
CA LEU A 136 -0.63 -13.79 0.83
C LEU A 136 0.49 -14.80 1.04
N THR A 137 1.69 -14.48 0.55
CA THR A 137 2.92 -15.20 0.91
C THR A 137 3.94 -14.21 1.45
N TRP A 138 4.75 -14.63 2.42
CA TRP A 138 5.77 -13.76 3.00
C TRP A 138 6.87 -14.57 3.65
N VAL A 139 7.96 -13.89 4.00
CA VAL A 139 9.06 -14.48 4.76
C VAL A 139 9.23 -13.69 6.05
N THR A 140 9.21 -14.39 7.17
CA THR A 140 9.51 -13.85 8.50
C THR A 140 10.74 -14.54 9.04
N GLY A 141 11.78 -13.78 9.34
CA GLY A 141 12.97 -14.34 9.97
C GLY A 141 12.82 -14.41 11.49
N ILE A 142 13.38 -15.47 12.07
CA ILE A 142 13.37 -15.78 13.50
C ILE A 142 14.78 -15.52 14.01
N ARG A 143 14.91 -14.66 15.01
CA ARG A 143 16.23 -14.34 15.59
C ARG A 143 16.62 -15.36 16.66
N ASP A 144 16.69 -16.62 16.26
CA ASP A 144 17.33 -17.67 17.05
C ASP A 144 18.53 -18.22 16.27
N ALA A 145 19.50 -18.82 16.96
CA ALA A 145 20.68 -19.44 16.36
C ALA A 145 20.46 -20.97 16.30
N PRO A 146 20.62 -21.63 15.13
CA PRO A 146 20.96 -21.06 13.82
C PRO A 146 19.85 -20.18 13.25
N PHE A 147 20.23 -19.24 12.40
CA PHE A 147 19.30 -18.35 11.71
C PHE A 147 18.24 -19.15 10.97
N ASP A 148 17.00 -18.98 11.40
CA ASP A 148 15.85 -19.63 10.77
C ASP A 148 14.90 -18.57 10.21
N ALA A 149 14.15 -18.95 9.18
CA ALA A 149 13.10 -18.13 8.62
C ALA A 149 11.91 -19.00 8.24
N TYR A 150 10.71 -18.48 8.47
CA TYR A 150 9.50 -19.09 7.97
C TYR A 150 9.15 -18.51 6.61
N LEU A 151 8.92 -19.39 5.64
CA LEU A 151 8.18 -19.07 4.42
C LEU A 151 6.71 -19.39 4.68
N CYS A 152 5.89 -18.35 4.75
CA CYS A 152 4.51 -18.44 5.18
C CYS A 152 3.54 -18.23 4.00
N MET A 153 2.36 -18.81 4.13
CA MET A 153 1.24 -18.61 3.22
C MET A 153 -0.05 -18.42 4.03
N LEU A 154 -0.87 -17.46 3.61
CA LEU A 154 -2.21 -17.25 4.12
C LEU A 154 -3.20 -17.25 2.95
N ARG A 155 -4.12 -18.23 2.98
CA ARG A 155 -5.12 -18.45 1.94
C ARG A 155 -6.51 -18.61 2.56
N PRO A 156 -7.44 -17.67 2.33
CA PRO A 156 -8.81 -17.78 2.80
C PRO A 156 -9.62 -18.72 1.89
N GLY A 157 -10.68 -19.30 2.46
CA GLY A 157 -11.66 -20.09 1.72
C GLY A 157 -11.41 -21.60 1.77
N THR A 158 -12.08 -22.33 0.88
CA THR A 158 -12.07 -23.79 0.86
C THR A 158 -10.83 -24.31 0.12
N LEU A 159 -10.11 -25.24 0.75
CA LEU A 159 -8.98 -25.94 0.13
C LEU A 159 -9.51 -27.13 -0.66
N ARG A 160 -9.19 -27.20 -1.95
CA ARG A 160 -9.48 -28.37 -2.80
C ARG A 160 -8.26 -29.28 -2.99
N ALA A 161 -7.07 -28.72 -2.79
CA ALA A 161 -5.77 -29.39 -2.81
C ALA A 161 -4.86 -28.76 -1.75
N VAL A 162 -3.78 -29.47 -1.41
CA VAL A 162 -2.72 -28.91 -0.57
C VAL A 162 -2.02 -27.80 -1.36
N PRO A 163 -1.94 -26.57 -0.85
CA PRO A 163 -1.33 -25.47 -1.57
C PRO A 163 0.19 -25.66 -1.65
N GLU A 164 0.75 -25.46 -2.84
CA GLU A 164 2.19 -25.45 -3.04
C GLU A 164 2.76 -24.08 -2.63
N ILE A 165 3.73 -24.08 -1.71
CA ILE A 165 4.49 -22.89 -1.37
C ILE A 165 5.75 -22.90 -2.24
N GLY A 166 5.78 -22.06 -3.27
CA GLY A 166 6.95 -21.92 -4.13
C GLY A 166 8.16 -21.42 -3.35
N ALA A 167 9.29 -22.13 -3.43
CA ALA A 167 10.56 -21.71 -2.83
C ALA A 167 11.23 -20.63 -3.71
N ALA A 168 10.69 -19.42 -3.72
CA ALA A 168 11.33 -18.31 -4.42
C ALA A 168 12.64 -17.93 -3.69
N PRO A 169 13.79 -17.88 -4.39
CA PRO A 169 15.09 -17.62 -3.75
C PRO A 169 15.08 -16.26 -3.07
N LEU A 170 15.43 -16.17 -1.77
CA LEU A 170 15.45 -14.92 -1.00
C LEU A 170 16.26 -13.83 -1.73
N ALA A 171 15.67 -12.64 -1.90
CA ALA A 171 16.34 -11.51 -2.54
C ALA A 171 17.46 -11.00 -1.62
N ALA A 172 18.46 -10.33 -2.21
CA ALA A 172 19.59 -9.78 -1.47
C ALA A 172 19.19 -8.75 -0.39
N THR A 173 18.01 -8.13 -0.50
CA THR A 173 17.49 -7.15 0.45
C THR A 173 16.33 -7.71 1.26
N PHE A 174 16.55 -7.92 2.56
CA PHE A 174 15.54 -8.40 3.50
C PHE A 174 15.25 -7.34 4.56
N ASN A 175 14.00 -6.87 4.61
CA ASN A 175 13.55 -5.94 5.64
C ASN A 175 13.09 -6.73 6.87
N TRP A 176 13.85 -6.65 7.96
CA TRP A 176 13.56 -7.36 9.19
C TRP A 176 12.34 -6.78 9.94
N PRO A 177 11.50 -7.61 10.58
CA PRO A 177 11.55 -9.08 10.64
C PRO A 177 10.81 -9.78 9.48
N THR A 178 9.92 -9.07 8.78
CA THR A 178 9.08 -9.62 7.71
C THR A 178 9.28 -8.87 6.40
N SER A 179 9.55 -9.61 5.34
CA SER A 179 9.78 -9.09 3.98
C SER A 179 9.14 -10.00 2.94
N ARG A 180 9.22 -9.58 1.67
CA ARG A 180 8.64 -10.28 0.51
C ARG A 180 7.16 -10.60 0.68
N ILE A 181 6.43 -9.62 1.16
CA ILE A 181 4.99 -9.75 1.30
C ILE A 181 4.40 -9.68 -0.11
N CYS A 182 3.99 -10.83 -0.65
CA CYS A 182 3.38 -10.95 -1.96
C CYS A 182 1.87 -11.18 -1.81
N LEU A 183 1.08 -10.49 -2.63
CA LEU A 183 -0.33 -10.76 -2.82
C LEU A 183 -0.53 -11.31 -4.23
N SER A 184 -1.17 -12.46 -4.36
CA SER A 184 -1.54 -13.04 -5.64
C SER A 184 -3.05 -13.28 -5.76
N ALA A 185 -3.63 -12.92 -6.90
CA ALA A 185 -5.05 -13.13 -7.18
C ALA A 185 -5.28 -13.20 -8.71
N GLY A 186 -6.12 -14.14 -9.16
CA GLY A 186 -6.47 -14.25 -10.58
C GLY A 186 -5.26 -14.43 -11.52
N GLY A 187 -4.20 -15.12 -11.08
CA GLY A 187 -3.00 -15.35 -11.87
C GLY A 187 -2.03 -14.16 -11.95
N TYR A 188 -2.28 -13.08 -11.21
CA TYR A 188 -1.35 -11.97 -11.03
C TYR A 188 -0.74 -12.02 -9.64
N GLU A 189 0.48 -11.52 -9.49
CA GLU A 189 1.18 -11.40 -8.22
C GLU A 189 1.86 -10.03 -8.12
N VAL A 190 1.84 -9.45 -6.93
CA VAL A 190 2.57 -8.21 -6.58
C VAL A 190 3.36 -8.44 -5.32
N ASN A 191 4.65 -8.12 -5.35
CA ASN A 191 5.47 -7.98 -4.16
C ASN A 191 5.29 -6.57 -3.55
N LEU A 192 4.50 -6.50 -2.49
CA LEU A 192 4.18 -5.27 -1.75
C LEU A 192 5.40 -4.71 -1.01
N SER A 193 6.39 -5.54 -0.67
CA SER A 193 7.63 -5.08 -0.07
C SER A 193 8.53 -4.33 -1.07
N GLU A 194 8.52 -4.75 -2.34
CA GLU A 194 9.33 -4.13 -3.39
C GLU A 194 8.72 -2.84 -3.93
N ILE A 195 7.39 -2.68 -3.88
CA ILE A 195 6.75 -1.48 -4.43
C ILE A 195 7.07 -0.22 -3.63
N ARG A 196 7.24 -0.34 -2.31
CA ARG A 196 7.43 0.78 -1.39
C ARG A 196 8.64 1.65 -1.75
N PRO A 197 9.87 1.12 -1.97
CA PRO A 197 11.00 1.90 -2.48
C PRO A 197 10.74 2.61 -3.81
N HIS A 198 9.93 2.01 -4.70
CA HIS A 198 9.58 2.67 -5.96
C HIS A 198 8.71 3.89 -5.71
N ILE A 199 7.67 3.78 -4.89
CA ILE A 199 6.80 4.90 -4.50
C ILE A 199 7.62 5.99 -3.82
N GLU A 200 8.45 5.65 -2.83
CA GLU A 200 9.25 6.62 -2.08
C GLU A 200 10.13 7.48 -3.00
N ARG A 201 10.75 6.89 -4.03
CA ARG A 201 11.55 7.65 -5.01
C ARG A 201 10.71 8.69 -5.76
N ARG A 202 9.46 8.37 -6.11
CA ARG A 202 8.58 9.28 -6.86
C ARG A 202 8.01 10.37 -5.95
N VAL A 203 7.77 10.04 -4.69
CA VAL A 203 7.43 11.03 -3.65
C VAL A 203 8.54 12.06 -3.52
N LYS A 204 9.80 11.63 -3.33
CA LYS A 204 10.96 12.55 -3.24
C LYS A 204 11.12 13.42 -4.49
N HIS A 205 10.88 12.84 -5.66
CA HIS A 205 10.89 13.58 -6.92
C HIS A 205 9.81 14.67 -6.97
N LEU A 206 8.57 14.34 -6.54
CA LEU A 206 7.49 15.33 -6.47
C LEU A 206 7.78 16.43 -5.44
N GLU A 207 8.22 16.05 -4.24
CA GLU A 207 8.60 17.00 -3.19
C GLU A 207 9.65 18.00 -3.69
N GLY A 208 10.70 17.51 -4.35
CA GLY A 208 11.75 18.36 -4.90
C GLY A 208 11.25 19.33 -5.98
N GLN A 209 10.32 18.92 -6.85
CA GLN A 209 9.73 19.83 -7.84
C GLN A 209 8.84 20.89 -7.20
N ILE A 210 8.03 20.52 -6.20
CA ILE A 210 7.17 21.47 -5.48
C ILE A 210 8.02 22.49 -4.73
N GLU A 211 9.07 22.04 -4.03
CA GLU A 211 10.00 22.91 -3.31
C GLU A 211 10.70 23.91 -4.25
N GLN A 212 11.14 23.45 -5.43
CA GLN A 212 11.73 24.31 -6.45
C GLN A 212 10.76 25.37 -6.96
N GLU A 213 9.52 25.01 -7.26
CA GLU A 213 8.51 25.96 -7.74
C GLU A 213 8.09 26.96 -6.67
N ILE A 214 7.92 26.52 -5.42
CA ILE A 214 7.63 27.42 -4.28
C ILE A 214 8.77 28.43 -4.11
N GLY A 215 10.03 27.97 -4.17
CA GLY A 215 11.22 28.82 -4.10
C GLY A 215 11.29 29.81 -5.26
N ARG A 216 11.00 29.37 -6.50
CA ARG A 216 10.97 30.22 -7.69
C ARG A 216 9.92 31.33 -7.62
N LEU A 217 8.77 31.05 -7.01
CA LEU A 217 7.67 31.99 -6.83
C LEU A 217 7.82 32.88 -5.60
N ASN A 218 8.86 32.70 -4.79
CA ASN A 218 9.07 33.41 -3.51
C ASN A 218 7.83 33.36 -2.59
N ILE A 219 7.13 32.23 -2.56
CA ILE A 219 5.98 32.06 -1.67
C ILE A 219 6.51 31.90 -0.25
N THR A 220 6.25 32.90 0.60
CA THR A 220 6.69 32.94 2.01
C THR A 220 5.58 32.63 3.01
N ASP A 221 4.34 32.46 2.53
CA ASP A 221 3.18 32.21 3.39
C ASP A 221 3.37 30.95 4.24
N ALA A 222 2.99 31.07 5.51
CA ALA A 222 3.09 29.95 6.45
C ALA A 222 2.21 28.78 5.98
N PRO A 223 2.71 27.53 6.09
CA PRO A 223 1.93 26.37 5.71
C PRO A 223 0.65 26.29 6.55
N THR A 224 -0.47 25.99 5.90
CA THR A 224 -1.73 25.76 6.59
C THR A 224 -1.79 24.32 7.09
N ALA A 225 -2.57 24.10 8.15
CA ALA A 225 -2.95 22.74 8.53
C ALA A 225 -3.83 22.16 7.40
N ASN A 226 -3.37 21.09 6.76
CA ASN A 226 -4.11 20.43 5.68
C ASN A 226 -5.29 19.61 6.20
N ASP A 227 -5.25 19.16 7.46
CA ASP A 227 -6.29 18.36 8.09
C ASP A 227 -6.98 19.13 9.21
N ILE A 228 -8.31 19.18 9.16
CA ILE A 228 -9.13 19.86 10.18
C ILE A 228 -10.12 18.85 10.77
N LEU A 229 -10.06 18.66 12.09
CA LEU A 229 -11.07 17.92 12.84
C LEU A 229 -12.01 18.90 13.56
N ILE A 230 -13.25 19.01 13.09
CA ILE A 230 -14.28 19.85 13.72
C ILE A 230 -15.13 18.98 14.65
N LYS A 231 -15.14 19.29 15.95
CA LYS A 231 -16.01 18.64 16.94
C LYS A 231 -17.14 19.60 17.32
N LYS A 232 -18.40 19.21 17.10
CA LYS A 232 -19.58 19.97 17.51
C LYS A 232 -20.38 19.16 18.54
N PRO A 233 -20.58 19.67 19.77
CA PRO A 233 -21.42 18.98 20.75
C PRO A 233 -22.88 18.95 20.28
N VAL A 234 -23.56 17.82 20.52
CA VAL A 234 -24.98 17.64 20.22
C VAL A 234 -25.71 17.45 21.54
N THR A 235 -26.76 18.25 21.77
CA THR A 235 -27.65 18.08 22.93
C THR A 235 -28.85 17.26 22.48
N PHE A 236 -29.10 16.13 23.13
CA PHE A 236 -30.30 15.33 22.88
C PHE A 236 -31.44 15.87 23.74
N GLN A 237 -32.53 16.31 23.11
CA GLN A 237 -33.80 16.51 23.79
C GLN A 237 -34.58 15.20 23.68
N PHE A 238 -34.63 14.44 24.77
CA PHE A 238 -35.55 13.31 24.86
C PHE A 238 -36.91 13.87 25.28
N PRO A 239 -38.00 13.59 24.53
CA PRO A 239 -39.33 13.93 24.99
C PRO A 239 -39.61 13.17 26.30
N ASP A 240 -40.17 13.86 27.28
CA ASP A 240 -40.57 13.29 28.56
C ASP A 240 -41.44 12.04 28.31
N ARG A 241 -41.04 10.91 28.89
CA ARG A 241 -41.78 9.64 28.85
C ARG A 241 -42.96 9.67 29.80
#